data_AF-A0A377IU90-F1
#
_entry.id   AF-A0A377IU90-F1
#
_cell.length_a   1.000
_cell.length_b   1.000
_cell.length_c   1.000
_cell.angle_alpha   90.00
_cell.angle_beta   90.00
_cell.angle_gamma   90.00
#
_symmetry.space_group_name_H-M   'P 1'
#
loop_
_entity.id
_entity.type
_entity.pdbx_description
1 polymer ?
#
loop_
_entity_poly.entity_id
_entity_poly.type
_entity_poly.pdbx_seq_one_letter_code
_entity_poly.pdbx_strand_id
1 'polypeptide(L)'
;MMKGIFFSIILTLQLIVGCVPRSLEPNAKKVMIIYNRSTKMANSCEFLGKISNSDVHGKKLQFTLGLEKNLKTDDLNFLKNEGAKLGANLVVFEEHHTSIERYRSQPGHITDISIHAIYAKAYRCPPNLLKNMEQLNEYHQAYKNPVITKNN
;
A
#
# COMPACT_ATOMS: atom_id res chain seq x y z
N MET A 1 -47.16 -33.86 3.40
CA MET A 1 -45.68 -33.75 3.44
C MET A 1 -45.25 -32.67 2.45
N MET A 2 -44.90 -31.49 2.94
CA MET A 2 -44.23 -30.43 2.16
C MET A 2 -43.06 -29.96 3.02
N LYS A 3 -41.86 -30.40 2.68
CA LYS A 3 -40.61 -29.89 3.26
C LYS A 3 -39.73 -29.47 2.09
N GLY A 4 -39.22 -28.25 2.16
CA GLY A 4 -38.05 -27.86 1.40
C GLY A 4 -38.31 -26.94 0.23
N ILE A 5 -38.78 -25.71 0.48
CA ILE A 5 -38.46 -24.58 -0.40
C ILE A 5 -38.25 -23.35 0.50
N PHE A 6 -37.15 -23.28 1.24
CA PHE A 6 -36.78 -22.07 1.98
C PHE A 6 -35.26 -21.89 2.14
N PHE A 7 -34.46 -22.44 1.24
CA PHE A 7 -32.99 -22.45 1.39
C PHE A 7 -32.21 -22.15 0.10
N SER A 8 -32.73 -21.29 -0.78
CA SER A 8 -32.04 -20.98 -2.05
C SER A 8 -31.97 -19.49 -2.42
N ILE A 9 -31.91 -18.57 -1.44
CA ILE A 9 -31.65 -17.14 -1.73
C ILE A 9 -30.56 -16.55 -0.79
N ILE A 10 -29.66 -17.36 -0.23
CA ILE A 10 -28.52 -16.87 0.56
C ILE A 10 -27.20 -17.49 0.09
N LEU A 11 -26.99 -17.60 -1.24
CA LEU A 11 -25.71 -18.12 -1.77
C LEU A 11 -25.23 -17.42 -3.03
N THR A 12 -25.50 -16.12 -3.16
CA THR A 12 -24.93 -15.29 -4.23
C THR A 12 -24.45 -13.92 -3.74
N LEU A 13 -24.10 -13.78 -2.46
CA LEU A 13 -23.19 -12.72 -2.02
C LEU A 13 -21.74 -13.21 -2.23
N GLN A 14 -21.42 -13.56 -3.48
CA GLN A 14 -20.02 -13.74 -3.85
C GLN A 14 -19.38 -12.37 -3.82
N LEU A 15 -18.58 -12.19 -2.78
CA LEU A 15 -17.71 -11.07 -2.47
C LEU A 15 -17.10 -10.48 -3.75
N ILE A 16 -17.72 -9.42 -4.26
CA ILE A 16 -17.00 -8.39 -4.99
C ILE A 16 -16.20 -7.63 -3.93
N VAL A 17 -15.17 -8.29 -3.36
CA VAL A 17 -14.10 -7.62 -2.62
C VAL A 17 -13.29 -6.86 -3.66
N GLY A 18 -13.87 -5.76 -4.16
CA GLY A 18 -13.04 -4.67 -4.65
C GLY A 18 -12.07 -4.34 -3.52
N CYS A 19 -10.79 -4.20 -3.81
CA CYS A 19 -9.76 -4.04 -2.78
C CYS A 19 -10.13 -2.86 -1.88
N VAL A 20 -10.65 -3.16 -0.70
CA VAL A 20 -10.95 -2.18 0.34
C VAL A 20 -9.63 -1.93 1.05
N PRO A 21 -9.19 -0.67 1.20
CA PRO A 21 -7.98 -0.39 1.93
C PRO A 21 -8.12 -0.84 3.38
N ARG A 22 -7.04 -1.37 3.95
CA ARG A 22 -6.95 -1.67 5.38
C ARG A 22 -7.24 -0.43 6.20
N SER A 23 -7.87 -0.63 7.36
CA SER A 23 -8.25 0.48 8.23
C SER A 23 -7.03 1.14 8.88
N LEU A 24 -7.04 2.47 9.01
CA LEU A 24 -6.05 3.21 9.78
C LEU A 24 -6.34 3.06 11.27
N GLU A 25 -5.39 2.54 12.03
CA GLU A 25 -5.53 2.38 13.47
C GLU A 25 -5.52 3.74 14.19
N PRO A 26 -6.25 3.92 15.32
CA PRO A 26 -6.34 5.21 16.00
C PRO A 26 -4.99 5.79 16.47
N ASN A 27 -4.10 4.94 16.98
CA ASN A 27 -2.73 5.28 17.38
C ASN A 27 -1.85 5.70 16.18
N ALA A 28 -2.14 5.17 14.99
CA ALA A 28 -1.39 5.43 13.77
C ALA A 28 -1.71 6.77 13.10
N LYS A 29 -2.80 7.45 13.50
CA LYS A 29 -3.19 8.77 12.97
C LYS A 29 -2.11 9.84 13.12
N LYS A 30 -1.28 9.74 14.17
CA LYS A 30 -0.20 10.70 14.48
C LYS A 30 1.11 10.39 13.78
N VAL A 31 1.21 9.26 13.07
CA VAL A 31 2.42 8.90 12.32
C VAL A 31 2.46 9.73 11.04
N MET A 32 3.50 10.55 10.92
CA MET A 32 3.76 11.33 9.72
C MET A 32 4.53 10.47 8.70
N ILE A 33 4.15 10.54 7.43
CA ILE A 33 4.92 9.95 6.34
C ILE A 33 5.60 11.08 5.57
N ILE A 34 6.91 10.99 5.36
CA ILE A 34 7.67 11.92 4.53
C ILE A 34 8.27 11.25 3.31
N TYR A 35 8.48 12.06 2.28
CA TYR A 35 9.08 11.66 1.01
C TYR A 35 10.30 12.55 0.67
N ASN A 36 11.29 11.99 -0.02
CA ASN A 36 12.45 12.71 -0.59
C ASN A 36 13.14 13.69 0.40
N ARG A 37 13.61 14.88 -0.03
CA ARG A 37 14.61 15.80 0.63
C ARG A 37 14.59 15.88 2.16
N SER A 38 13.43 15.73 2.80
CA SER A 38 13.26 15.65 4.25
C SER A 38 13.91 14.41 4.91
N THR A 39 14.31 13.38 4.14
CA THR A 39 14.96 12.16 4.64
C THR A 39 16.29 12.43 5.35
N LYS A 40 17.05 13.45 4.94
CA LYS A 40 18.30 13.82 5.60
C LYS A 40 18.10 14.27 7.04
N MET A 41 16.97 14.93 7.33
CA MET A 41 16.63 15.37 8.68
C MET A 41 16.21 14.21 9.59
N ALA A 42 15.73 13.10 9.01
CA ALA A 42 15.39 11.90 9.76
C ALA A 42 16.62 11.20 10.38
N ASN A 43 17.84 11.49 9.91
CA ASN A 43 19.07 10.97 10.52
C ASN A 43 19.31 11.48 11.95
N SER A 44 18.66 12.58 12.34
CA SER A 44 18.69 13.10 13.72
C SER A 44 17.60 12.48 14.62
N CYS A 45 16.80 11.57 14.08
CA CYS A 45 15.78 10.82 14.82
C CYS A 45 16.30 9.42 15.20
N GLU A 46 15.70 8.83 16.23
CA GLU A 46 15.98 7.45 16.60
C GLU A 46 15.39 6.51 15.55
N PHE A 47 16.21 5.64 14.98
CA PHE A 47 15.78 4.62 14.04
C PHE A 47 15.17 3.42 14.79
N LEU A 48 13.95 3.03 14.41
CA LEU A 48 13.19 1.98 15.11
C LEU A 48 13.05 0.69 14.30
N GLY A 49 13.19 0.75 12.97
CA GLY A 49 13.08 -0.44 12.14
C GLY A 49 12.76 -0.16 10.68
N LYS A 50 12.83 -1.21 9.86
CA LYS A 50 12.38 -1.19 8.46
C LYS A 50 10.96 -1.71 8.38
N ILE A 51 10.19 -1.14 7.46
CA ILE A 51 8.83 -1.55 7.12
C ILE A 51 8.85 -1.96 5.65
N SER A 52 8.27 -3.13 5.33
CA SER A 52 8.14 -3.59 3.96
C SER A 52 6.81 -4.30 3.76
N ASN A 53 6.17 -4.07 2.63
CA ASN A 53 5.04 -4.88 2.17
C ASN A 53 5.27 -5.26 0.72
N SER A 54 5.02 -6.52 0.39
CA SER A 54 5.03 -7.02 -0.98
C SER A 54 3.69 -7.71 -1.23
N ASP A 55 2.85 -7.08 -2.04
CA ASP A 55 1.54 -7.60 -2.42
C ASP A 55 1.53 -8.01 -3.89
N VAL A 56 0.91 -9.15 -4.17
CA VAL A 56 0.68 -9.65 -5.53
C VAL A 56 -0.78 -9.42 -5.87
N HIS A 57 -1.04 -8.54 -6.84
CA HIS A 57 -2.36 -8.27 -7.36
C HIS A 57 -2.52 -8.92 -8.73
N GLY A 58 -3.44 -9.89 -8.85
CA GLY A 58 -3.80 -10.45 -10.15
C GLY A 58 -4.48 -9.39 -11.01
N LYS A 59 -3.87 -8.98 -12.13
CA LYS A 59 -4.42 -7.95 -13.03
C LYS A 59 -5.25 -8.63 -14.11
N LYS A 60 -6.30 -9.36 -13.72
CA LYS A 60 -7.36 -9.70 -14.66
C LYS A 60 -8.34 -8.53 -14.66
N LEU A 61 -8.32 -7.76 -15.76
CA LEU A 61 -9.05 -6.51 -15.99
C LEU A 61 -8.47 -5.25 -15.33
N GLN A 62 -8.10 -4.31 -16.20
CA GLN A 62 -8.23 -2.86 -16.04
C GLN A 62 -8.19 -2.36 -14.60
N PHE A 63 -7.03 -1.81 -14.18
CA PHE A 63 -6.99 -0.87 -13.07
C PHE A 63 -7.94 0.28 -13.41
N THR A 64 -9.19 0.17 -12.96
CA THR A 64 -10.15 1.25 -13.05
C THR A 64 -9.69 2.35 -12.11
N LEU A 65 -9.96 3.61 -12.46
CA LEU A 65 -9.49 4.81 -11.75
C LEU A 65 -9.83 4.87 -10.24
N GLY A 66 -10.61 3.92 -9.70
CA GLY A 66 -10.87 3.76 -8.26
C GLY A 66 -9.94 2.79 -7.53
N LEU A 67 -9.40 1.77 -8.21
CA LEU A 67 -8.56 0.74 -7.59
C LEU A 67 -7.20 1.31 -7.16
N GLU A 68 -6.60 2.17 -7.98
CA GLU A 68 -5.32 2.83 -7.67
C GLU A 68 -5.42 3.70 -6.40
N LYS A 69 -6.54 4.41 -6.23
CA LYS A 69 -6.78 5.24 -5.04
C LYS A 69 -6.92 4.37 -3.78
N ASN A 70 -7.56 3.22 -3.89
CA ASN A 70 -7.70 2.28 -2.79
C ASN A 70 -6.36 1.64 -2.42
N LEU A 71 -5.56 1.21 -3.40
CA LEU A 71 -4.23 0.65 -3.16
C LEU A 71 -3.30 1.67 -2.51
N LYS A 72 -3.31 2.93 -2.98
CA LYS A 72 -2.57 4.01 -2.33
C LYS A 72 -3.02 4.24 -0.89
N THR A 73 -4.33 4.24 -0.64
CA THR A 73 -4.85 4.43 0.74
C THR A 73 -4.46 3.25 1.63
N ASP A 74 -4.47 2.04 1.08
CA ASP A 74 -4.05 0.81 1.74
C ASP A 74 -2.58 0.87 2.15
N ASP A 75 -1.69 1.23 1.24
CA ASP A 75 -0.26 1.41 1.50
C ASP A 75 0.02 2.42 2.60
N LEU A 76 -0.65 3.58 2.55
CA LEU A 76 -0.44 4.63 3.54
C LEU A 76 -0.93 4.19 4.92
N ASN A 77 -2.06 3.50 4.98
CA ASN A 77 -2.58 2.96 6.24
C ASN A 77 -1.67 1.86 6.77
N PHE A 78 -1.13 0.99 5.90
CA PHE A 78 -0.12 0.01 6.28
C PHE A 78 1.10 0.67 6.92
N LEU A 79 1.73 1.60 6.21
CA LEU A 79 2.94 2.27 6.67
C LEU A 79 2.74 2.96 8.01
N LYS A 80 1.59 3.63 8.20
CA LYS A 80 1.25 4.27 9.47
C LYS A 80 1.02 3.26 10.58
N ASN A 81 0.27 2.18 10.32
CA ASN A 81 -0.02 1.15 11.31
C ASN A 81 1.27 0.44 11.75
N GLU A 82 2.11 0.01 10.81
CA GLU A 82 3.39 -0.62 11.13
C GLU A 82 4.34 0.35 11.83
N GLY A 83 4.39 1.62 11.41
CA GLY A 83 5.13 2.65 12.13
C GLY A 83 4.65 2.79 13.58
N ALA A 84 3.33 2.82 13.81
CA ALA A 84 2.77 2.92 15.14
C ALA A 84 3.08 1.69 16.02
N LYS A 85 3.07 0.48 15.44
CA LYS A 85 3.46 -0.76 16.14
C LYS A 85 4.92 -0.72 16.59
N LEU A 86 5.80 -0.08 15.81
CA LEU A 86 7.20 0.15 16.16
C LEU A 86 7.40 1.30 17.16
N GLY A 87 6.35 2.03 17.55
CA GLY A 87 6.44 3.20 18.42
C GLY A 87 6.94 4.46 17.71
N ALA A 88 6.90 4.48 16.38
CA ALA A 88 7.33 5.60 15.57
C ALA A 88 6.29 6.74 15.55
N ASN A 89 6.77 7.96 15.33
CA ASN A 89 5.94 9.10 14.95
C ASN A 89 6.31 9.65 13.56
N LEU A 90 7.36 9.11 12.95
CA LEU A 90 7.79 9.41 11.59
C LEU A 90 8.04 8.09 10.83
N VAL A 91 7.53 8.03 9.59
CA VAL A 91 7.88 7.00 8.62
C VAL A 91 8.47 7.69 7.39
N VAL A 92 9.66 7.26 7.00
CA VAL A 92 10.36 7.75 5.81
C VAL A 92 10.14 6.74 4.71
N PHE A 93 9.42 7.14 3.67
CA PHE A 93 9.23 6.32 2.48
C PHE A 93 10.53 6.25 1.68
N GLU A 94 10.96 5.03 1.32
CA GLU A 94 12.21 4.82 0.57
C GLU A 94 11.93 4.49 -0.89
N GLU A 95 11.17 3.43 -1.13
CA GLU A 95 10.99 2.88 -2.46
C GLU A 95 9.57 2.33 -2.64
N HIS A 96 9.05 2.51 -3.86
CA HIS A 96 7.89 1.79 -4.36
C HIS A 96 8.22 1.19 -5.71
N HIS A 97 7.95 -0.10 -5.80
CA HIS A 97 8.22 -0.91 -6.97
C HIS A 97 6.90 -1.48 -7.47
N THR A 98 6.63 -1.35 -8.77
CA THR A 98 5.57 -2.10 -9.43
C THR A 98 6.15 -2.80 -10.64
N SER A 99 5.99 -4.13 -10.70
CA SER A 99 6.36 -4.94 -11.86
C SER A 99 5.14 -5.65 -12.41
N ILE A 100 5.13 -5.91 -13.71
CA ILE A 100 4.10 -6.74 -14.35
C ILE A 100 4.75 -7.97 -14.95
N GLU A 101 4.30 -9.12 -14.48
CA GLU A 101 4.63 -10.41 -15.06
C GLU A 101 3.51 -10.86 -16.00
N ARG A 102 3.87 -11.13 -17.24
CA ARG A 102 2.91 -11.55 -18.26
C ARG A 102 2.99 -13.05 -18.49
N TYR A 103 1.88 -13.73 -18.20
CA TYR A 103 1.72 -15.16 -18.39
C TYR A 103 0.85 -15.44 -19.62
N ARG A 104 1.39 -16.20 -20.58
CA ARG A 104 0.64 -16.70 -21.73
C ARG A 104 0.32 -18.18 -21.51
N SER A 105 -0.93 -18.49 -21.17
CA SER A 105 -1.35 -19.88 -20.95
C SER A 105 -1.69 -20.60 -22.27
N GLN A 106 -2.22 -19.88 -23.25
CA GLN A 106 -2.59 -20.36 -24.58
C GLN A 106 -2.52 -19.21 -25.61
N PRO A 107 -2.48 -19.48 -26.94
CA PRO A 107 -2.60 -18.44 -27.95
C PRO A 107 -3.85 -17.58 -27.71
N GLY A 108 -3.69 -16.26 -27.58
CA GLY A 108 -4.77 -15.32 -27.27
C GLY A 108 -5.13 -15.17 -25.79
N HIS A 109 -4.62 -16.03 -24.90
CA HIS A 109 -4.88 -15.97 -23.46
C HIS A 109 -3.67 -15.40 -22.72
N ILE A 110 -3.76 -14.12 -22.37
CA ILE A 110 -2.73 -13.38 -21.62
C ILE A 110 -3.29 -13.03 -20.24
N THR A 111 -2.53 -13.35 -19.19
CA THR A 111 -2.78 -12.90 -17.83
C THR A 111 -1.61 -12.03 -17.37
N ASP A 112 -1.90 -10.79 -16.99
CA ASP A 112 -0.91 -9.92 -16.38
C ASP A 112 -1.05 -10.03 -14.85
N ILE A 113 0.07 -10.20 -14.14
CA ILE A 113 0.13 -10.19 -12.68
C ILE A 113 0.93 -8.96 -12.28
N SER A 114 0.35 -8.10 -11.45
CA SER A 114 1.01 -6.91 -10.93
C SER A 114 1.61 -7.25 -9.57
N ILE A 115 2.92 -7.17 -9.45
CA ILE A 115 3.62 -7.30 -8.17
C ILE A 115 3.94 -5.89 -7.68
N HIS A 116 3.50 -5.58 -6.47
CA HIS A 116 3.63 -4.27 -5.84
C HIS A 116 4.45 -4.43 -4.56
N ALA A 117 5.50 -3.64 -4.40
CA ALA A 117 6.28 -3.63 -3.17
C ALA A 117 6.55 -2.20 -2.70
N ILE A 118 6.44 -1.99 -1.39
CA ILE A 118 6.75 -0.72 -0.72
C ILE A 118 7.76 -0.95 0.39
N TYR A 119 8.69 -0.02 0.53
CA TYR A 119 9.75 -0.04 1.52
C TYR A 119 9.85 1.30 2.22
N ALA A 120 9.98 1.26 3.55
CA ALA A 120 10.07 2.44 4.38
C ALA A 120 10.89 2.19 5.65
N LYS A 121 11.24 3.26 6.35
CA LYS A 121 11.94 3.23 7.63
C LYS A 121 11.14 3.99 8.69
N ALA A 122 11.09 3.43 9.89
CA ALA A 122 10.37 3.98 11.02
C ALA A 122 11.32 4.69 11.98
N TYR A 123 10.91 5.86 12.47
CA TYR A 123 11.71 6.69 13.37
C TYR A 123 10.89 7.31 14.51
N ARG A 124 11.56 7.56 15.63
CA ARG A 124 11.07 8.45 16.69
C ARG A 124 11.82 9.77 16.63
N CYS A 125 11.08 10.83 16.32
CA CYS A 125 11.59 12.18 16.21
C CYS A 125 11.08 13.09 17.35
N PRO A 126 11.93 14.02 17.83
CA PRO A 126 11.51 15.17 18.61
C PRO A 126 10.43 16.02 17.89
N PRO A 127 9.46 16.62 18.61
CA PRO A 127 8.36 17.37 17.99
C PRO A 127 8.78 18.54 17.09
N ASN A 128 9.86 19.24 17.43
CA ASN A 128 10.40 20.35 16.65
C ASN A 128 10.94 19.88 15.29
N LEU A 129 11.66 18.76 15.25
CA LEU A 129 12.16 18.17 14.01
C LEU A 129 11.01 17.65 13.14
N LEU A 130 10.00 17.03 13.76
CA LEU A 130 8.81 16.55 13.06
C LEU A 130 8.08 17.70 12.34
N LYS A 131 7.86 18.84 13.03
CA LYS A 131 7.21 20.02 12.44
C LYS A 131 7.98 20.61 11.27
N ASN A 132 9.31 20.66 11.36
CA ASN A 132 10.15 21.17 10.27
C ASN A 132 10.09 20.23 9.05
N MET A 133 10.11 18.92 9.27
CA MET A 133 9.99 17.94 8.18
C MET A 133 8.61 17.98 7.53
N GLU A 134 7.54 18.23 8.30
CA GLU A 134 6.18 18.41 7.78
C GLU A 134 6.10 19.59 6.79
N GLN A 135 6.72 20.72 7.13
CA GLN A 135 6.75 21.92 6.29
C GLN A 135 7.52 21.73 4.98
N LEU A 136 8.53 20.86 5.00
CA LEU A 136 9.38 20.55 3.84
C LEU A 136 8.90 19.33 3.06
N ASN A 137 7.83 18.67 3.53
CA ASN A 137 7.30 17.47 2.91
C ASN A 137 6.53 17.82 1.64
N GLU A 138 7.25 17.99 0.54
CA GLU A 138 6.63 18.07 -0.77
C GLU A 138 6.11 16.69 -1.17
N TYR A 139 4.82 16.63 -1.51
CA TYR A 139 4.20 15.40 -1.99
C TYR A 139 4.93 14.89 -3.23
N HIS A 140 5.60 13.76 -3.11
CA HIS A 140 6.30 13.14 -4.22
C HIS A 140 5.35 12.29 -5.05
N GLN A 141 5.53 12.28 -6.38
CA GLN A 141 4.90 11.30 -7.27
C GLN A 141 5.55 9.92 -7.08
N ALA A 142 5.72 9.45 -5.84
CA ALA A 142 6.33 8.16 -5.52
C ALA A 142 5.63 6.97 -6.18
N TYR A 143 4.35 7.15 -6.52
CA TYR A 143 3.53 6.21 -7.28
C TYR A 143 3.69 6.32 -8.81
N LYS A 144 4.53 7.23 -9.31
CA LYS A 144 4.91 7.26 -10.72
C LYS A 144 6.28 6.63 -10.88
N ASN A 145 6.31 5.38 -11.33
CA ASN A 145 7.44 4.81 -12.04
C ASN A 145 6.97 3.65 -12.95
N PRO A 146 7.71 3.39 -14.05
CA PRO A 146 7.18 2.75 -15.25
C PRO A 146 6.83 1.29 -15.00
N VAL A 147 5.75 0.84 -15.63
CA VAL A 147 5.40 -0.57 -15.73
C VAL A 147 6.53 -1.31 -16.45
N ILE A 148 7.40 -1.98 -15.71
CA ILE A 148 8.40 -2.89 -16.29
C ILE A 148 7.66 -4.19 -16.61
N THR A 149 7.40 -4.42 -17.89
CA THR A 149 6.82 -5.68 -18.37
C THR A 149 7.95 -6.68 -18.51
N LYS A 150 7.98 -7.70 -17.66
CA LYS A 150 8.84 -8.86 -17.85
C LYS A 150 8.07 -9.89 -18.67
N ASN A 151 8.57 -10.18 -19.86
CA ASN A 151 8.10 -11.31 -20.65
C ASN A 151 8.88 -12.55 -20.18
N ASN A 152 8.15 -13.61 -19.84
CA ASN A 152 8.72 -14.96 -19.70
C ASN A 152 8.88 -15.62 -21.06
#